data_AF-A0A2D9SXN5-F1
#
_entry.id   AF-A0A2D9SXN5-F1
#
_cell.length_a   1.000
_cell.length_b   1.000
_cell.length_c   1.000
_cell.angle_alpha   90.00
_cell.angle_beta   90.00
_cell.angle_gamma   90.00
#
_symmetry.space_group_name_H-M   'P 1'
#
loop_
_entity.id
_entity.type
_entity.pdbx_description
1 polymer ?
#
loop_
_entity_poly.entity_id
_entity_poly.type
_entity_poly.pdbx_seq_one_letter_code
_entity_poly.pdbx_strand_id
1 'polypeptide(L)'
;MKDVTPRERWDLWMHQAQRFADRENYIDALGRTRLVLQEIQATLEAGDPHSREHQRLEKFASRVEGRMKGYRKSFEIWNAKIAARRAAATANAEQEMAQPLPIGPDEIY
;
A
#
# COMPACT_ATOMS: atom_id res chain seq x y z
N MET A 1 -8.10 -7.24 -31.11
CA MET A 1 -8.24 -7.27 -29.63
C MET A 1 -9.44 -6.38 -29.33
N LYS A 2 -10.47 -6.84 -28.58
CA LYS A 2 -11.57 -5.93 -28.19
C LYS A 2 -11.00 -4.90 -27.23
N ASP A 3 -11.31 -3.62 -27.46
CA ASP A 3 -10.95 -2.57 -26.52
C ASP A 3 -11.72 -2.79 -25.21
N VAL A 4 -10.97 -2.80 -24.11
CA VAL A 4 -11.52 -3.01 -22.77
C VAL A 4 -12.27 -1.74 -22.38
N THR A 5 -13.52 -1.88 -21.93
CA THR A 5 -14.29 -0.72 -21.48
C THR A 5 -13.59 -0.05 -20.29
N PRO A 6 -13.80 1.25 -20.04
CA PRO A 6 -13.25 1.91 -18.85
C PRO A 6 -13.56 1.14 -17.57
N ARG A 7 -14.78 0.61 -17.45
CA ARG A 7 -15.21 -0.16 -16.30
C ARG A 7 -14.41 -1.44 -16.09
N GLU A 8 -14.28 -2.26 -17.13
CA GLU A 8 -13.50 -3.51 -17.08
C GLU A 8 -12.03 -3.24 -16.75
N ARG A 9 -11.48 -2.16 -17.29
CA ARG A 9 -10.11 -1.72 -17.01
C ARG A 9 -9.93 -1.33 -15.54
N TRP A 10 -10.87 -0.59 -14.95
CA TRP A 10 -10.84 -0.26 -13.53
C TRP A 10 -10.94 -1.51 -12.65
N ASP A 11 -11.80 -2.45 -13.00
CA ASP A 11 -11.95 -3.71 -12.25
C ASP A 11 -10.67 -4.55 -12.30
N LEU A 12 -10.00 -4.63 -13.46
CA LEU A 12 -8.68 -5.25 -13.60
C LEU A 12 -7.62 -4.57 -12.71
N TRP A 13 -7.61 -3.25 -12.67
CA TRP A 13 -6.67 -2.50 -11.84
C TRP A 13 -6.96 -2.68 -10.36
N MET A 14 -8.23 -2.74 -9.95
CA MET A 14 -8.61 -3.05 -8.57
C MET A 14 -8.20 -4.47 -8.17
N HIS A 15 -8.29 -5.43 -9.10
CA HIS A 15 -7.78 -6.77 -8.86
C HIS A 15 -6.25 -6.79 -8.70
N GLN A 16 -5.52 -6.05 -9.54
CA GLN A 16 -4.06 -5.91 -9.38
C GLN A 16 -3.69 -5.25 -8.06
N ALA A 17 -4.41 -4.20 -7.65
CA ALA A 17 -4.21 -3.55 -6.36
C ALA A 17 -4.34 -4.54 -5.19
N GLN A 18 -5.35 -5.42 -5.24
CA GLN A 18 -5.50 -6.48 -4.24
C GLN A 18 -4.31 -7.43 -4.23
N ARG A 19 -3.85 -7.90 -5.41
CA ARG A 19 -2.69 -8.80 -5.49
C ARG A 19 -1.39 -8.17 -5.00
N PHE A 20 -1.24 -6.85 -5.12
CA PHE A 20 -0.13 -6.13 -4.51
C PHE A 20 -0.26 -6.09 -2.98
N ALA A 21 -1.43 -5.77 -2.47
CA ALA A 21 -1.71 -5.76 -1.03
C ALA A 21 -1.50 -7.14 -0.39
N ASP A 22 -1.93 -8.23 -1.05
CA ASP A 22 -1.72 -9.61 -0.60
C ASP A 22 -0.24 -9.98 -0.45
N ARG A 23 0.64 -9.28 -1.18
CA ARG A 23 2.10 -9.45 -1.12
C ARG A 23 2.79 -8.39 -0.26
N GLU A 24 2.02 -7.66 0.55
CA GLU A 24 2.48 -6.53 1.36
C GLU A 24 3.13 -5.39 0.54
N ASN A 25 2.95 -5.38 -0.78
CA ASN A 25 3.38 -4.29 -1.64
C ASN A 25 2.32 -3.17 -1.65
N TYR A 26 2.21 -2.49 -0.51
CA TYR A 26 1.16 -1.51 -0.31
C TYR A 26 1.35 -0.22 -1.13
N ILE A 27 2.58 0.13 -1.52
CA ILE A 27 2.85 1.29 -2.35
C ILE A 27 2.22 1.12 -3.73
N ASP A 28 2.45 -0.04 -4.37
CA ASP A 28 1.85 -0.33 -5.68
C ASP A 28 0.34 -0.53 -5.57
N ALA A 29 -0.15 -1.14 -4.49
CA ALA A 29 -1.59 -1.24 -4.22
C ALA A 29 -2.26 0.14 -4.15
N LEU A 30 -1.66 1.06 -3.37
CA LEU A 30 -2.14 2.43 -3.23
C LEU A 30 -2.06 3.20 -4.55
N GLY A 31 -0.94 3.09 -5.28
CA GLY A 31 -0.76 3.71 -6.60
C GLY A 31 -1.84 3.27 -7.59
N ARG A 32 -2.13 1.97 -7.62
CA ARG A 32 -3.17 1.42 -8.51
C ARG A 32 -4.58 1.89 -8.14
N THR A 33 -4.91 1.94 -6.85
CA THR A 33 -6.21 2.50 -6.40
C THR A 33 -6.35 3.99 -6.68
N ARG A 34 -5.27 4.77 -6.52
CA ARG A 34 -5.27 6.21 -6.81
C ARG A 34 -5.55 6.47 -8.29
N LEU A 35 -4.93 5.68 -9.16
CA LEU A 35 -5.12 5.81 -10.61
C LEU A 35 -6.57 5.49 -11.01
N VAL A 36 -7.19 4.46 -10.42
CA VAL A 36 -8.62 4.16 -10.61
C VAL A 36 -9.49 5.34 -10.17
N LEU A 37 -9.24 5.92 -8.99
CA LEU A 37 -9.99 7.08 -8.50
C LEU A 37 -9.87 8.29 -9.43
N GLN A 38 -8.68 8.57 -9.93
CA GLN A 38 -8.45 9.68 -10.86
C GLN A 38 -9.28 9.52 -12.15
N GLU A 39 -9.32 8.32 -12.72
CA GLU A 39 -10.13 8.09 -13.93
C GLU A 39 -11.63 8.14 -13.67
N ILE A 40 -12.08 7.62 -12.52
CA ILE A 40 -13.47 7.72 -12.10
C ILE A 40 -13.85 9.20 -11.94
N GLN A 41 -13.02 9.99 -11.26
CA GLN A 41 -13.26 11.42 -11.03
C GLN A 41 -13.36 12.19 -12.36
N ALA A 42 -12.42 11.95 -13.28
CA ALA A 42 -12.46 12.57 -14.61
C ALA A 42 -13.73 12.18 -15.39
N THR A 43 -14.19 10.93 -15.24
CA THR A 43 -15.43 10.46 -15.88
C THR A 43 -16.67 11.09 -15.25
N LEU A 44 -16.69 11.29 -13.93
CA LEU A 44 -17.75 11.99 -13.22
C LEU A 44 -17.82 13.46 -13.68
N GLU A 45 -16.68 14.15 -13.75
CA GLU A 45 -16.59 15.56 -14.15
C GLU A 45 -17.06 15.82 -15.60
N ALA A 46 -16.86 14.85 -16.50
CA ALA A 46 -17.29 14.95 -17.89
C ALA A 46 -18.75 14.52 -18.13
N GLY A 47 -19.37 13.84 -17.17
CA GLY A 47 -20.70 13.24 -17.32
C GLY A 47 -21.84 14.11 -16.80
N ASP A 48 -23.08 13.73 -17.14
CA ASP A 48 -24.28 14.36 -16.57
C ASP A 48 -24.47 13.94 -15.09
N PRO A 49 -24.43 14.89 -14.13
CA PRO A 49 -24.56 14.60 -12.70
C PRO A 49 -25.92 14.02 -12.30
N HIS A 50 -26.97 14.26 -13.09
CA HIS A 50 -28.31 13.74 -12.81
C HIS A 50 -28.54 12.34 -13.39
N SER A 51 -27.61 11.84 -14.19
CA SER A 51 -27.72 10.52 -14.80
C SER A 51 -27.60 9.40 -13.76
N ARG A 52 -28.32 8.29 -13.99
CA ARG A 52 -28.20 7.09 -13.15
C ARG A 52 -26.79 6.49 -13.19
N GLU A 53 -26.08 6.69 -14.29
CA GLU A 53 -24.70 6.21 -14.44
C GLU A 53 -23.75 6.99 -13.53
N HIS A 54 -23.88 8.31 -13.47
CA HIS A 54 -23.09 9.16 -12.58
C HIS A 54 -23.27 8.73 -11.11
N GLN A 55 -24.51 8.53 -10.65
CA GLN A 55 -24.79 8.05 -9.29
C GLN A 55 -24.17 6.65 -9.00
N ARG A 56 -24.16 5.76 -10.00
CA ARG A 56 -23.51 4.43 -9.85
C ARG A 56 -21.99 4.58 -9.76
N LEU A 57 -21.44 5.54 -10.49
CA LEU A 57 -20.02 5.82 -10.55
C LEU A 57 -19.54 6.47 -9.24
N GLU A 58 -20.29 7.38 -8.64
CA GLU A 58 -20.02 7.91 -7.29
C GLU A 58 -19.98 6.79 -6.25
N LYS A 59 -20.98 5.90 -6.24
CA LYS A 59 -20.99 4.71 -5.35
C LYS A 59 -19.80 3.78 -5.60
N PHE A 60 -19.27 3.75 -6.83
CA PHE A 60 -18.06 3.00 -7.13
C PHE A 60 -16.82 3.71 -6.60
N ALA A 61 -16.70 5.03 -6.79
CA ALA A 61 -15.64 5.85 -6.23
C ALA A 61 -15.53 5.66 -4.71
N SER A 62 -16.65 5.77 -3.97
CA SER A 62 -16.66 5.58 -2.51
C SER A 62 -16.17 4.19 -2.08
N ARG A 63 -16.44 3.14 -2.86
CA ARG A 63 -15.92 1.78 -2.59
C ARG A 63 -14.42 1.69 -2.82
N VAL A 64 -13.91 2.32 -3.87
CA VAL A 64 -12.48 2.37 -4.15
C VAL A 64 -11.75 3.18 -3.08
N GLU A 65 -12.30 4.32 -2.63
CA GLU A 65 -11.76 5.08 -1.50
C GLU A 65 -11.73 4.27 -0.21
N GLY A 66 -12.78 3.52 0.08
CA GLY A 66 -12.84 2.61 1.23
C GLY A 66 -11.70 1.58 1.20
N ARG A 67 -11.45 0.97 0.03
CA ARG A 67 -10.31 0.05 -0.14
C ARG A 67 -8.97 0.75 0.01
N MET A 68 -8.80 1.94 -0.56
CA MET A 68 -7.58 2.74 -0.43
C MET A 68 -7.26 3.07 1.03
N LYS A 69 -8.27 3.46 1.82
CA LYS A 69 -8.13 3.66 3.27
C LYS A 69 -7.70 2.38 3.99
N GLY A 70 -8.26 1.23 3.60
CA GLY A 70 -7.87 -0.09 4.11
C GLY A 70 -6.40 -0.43 3.83
N TYR A 71 -5.93 -0.20 2.60
CA TYR A 71 -4.53 -0.40 2.24
C TYR A 71 -3.59 0.54 2.99
N ARG A 72 -3.97 1.80 3.17
CA ARG A 72 -3.17 2.76 3.95
C ARG A 72 -3.02 2.31 5.41
N LYS A 73 -4.10 1.88 6.05
CA LYS A 73 -4.05 1.34 7.41
C LYS A 73 -3.14 0.11 7.50
N SER A 74 -3.23 -0.78 6.52
CA SER A 74 -2.39 -2.00 6.47
C SER A 74 -0.92 -1.65 6.28
N PHE A 75 -0.62 -0.68 5.41
CA PHE A 75 0.72 -0.13 5.22
C PHE A 75 1.30 0.47 6.50
N GLU A 76 0.53 1.29 7.22
CA GLU A 76 0.96 1.89 8.48
C GLU A 76 1.33 0.84 9.52
N ILE A 77 0.49 -0.19 9.67
CA ILE A 77 0.75 -1.32 10.60
C ILE A 77 2.01 -2.08 10.17
N TRP A 78 2.15 -2.38 8.89
CA TRP A 78 3.31 -3.09 8.36
C TRP A 78 4.60 -2.26 8.55
N ASN A 79 4.56 -0.97 8.24
CA ASN A 79 5.70 -0.06 8.38
C ASN A 79 6.11 0.09 9.85
N ALA A 80 5.15 0.18 10.78
CA ALA A 80 5.43 0.20 12.21
C ALA A 80 6.15 -1.07 12.68
N LYS A 81 5.75 -2.26 12.19
CA LYS A 81 6.45 -3.52 12.48
C LYS A 81 7.89 -3.53 11.97
N ILE A 82 8.13 -3.01 10.76
CA ILE A 82 9.49 -2.89 10.20
C ILE A 82 10.33 -1.92 11.03
N ALA A 83 9.78 -0.77 11.42
CA ALA A 83 10.46 0.20 12.26
C ALA A 83 10.84 -0.39 13.63
N ALA A 84 9.91 -1.12 14.27
CA ALA A 84 10.18 -1.79 15.54
C ALA A 84 11.30 -2.84 15.43
N ARG A 85 11.30 -3.65 14.35
CA ARG A 85 12.38 -4.62 14.09
C ARG A 85 13.73 -3.96 13.90
N ARG A 86 13.78 -2.84 13.17
CA ARG A 86 15.01 -2.06 12.96
C ARG A 86 15.53 -1.49 14.28
N ALA A 87 14.65 -0.91 15.10
CA ALA A 87 15.02 -0.38 16.41
C ALA A 87 15.58 -1.47 17.34
N ALA A 88 14.95 -2.65 17.37
CA ALA A 88 15.45 -3.78 18.15
C ALA A 88 16.83 -4.26 17.67
N ALA A 89 17.05 -4.33 16.35
CA ALA A 89 18.36 -4.69 15.79
C ALA A 89 19.45 -3.67 16.16
N THR A 90 19.14 -2.37 16.09
CA THR A 90 20.06 -1.31 16.53
C THR A 90 20.39 -1.43 18.02
N ALA A 91 19.38 -1.61 18.89
CA ALA A 91 19.59 -1.76 20.33
C ALA A 91 20.45 -3.00 20.67
N ASN A 92 20.24 -4.12 19.98
CA ASN A 92 21.07 -5.31 20.15
C ASN A 92 22.53 -5.05 19.72
N ALA A 93 22.74 -4.37 18.60
CA ALA A 93 24.09 -4.00 18.15
C ALA A 93 24.80 -3.08 19.16
N GLU A 94 24.09 -2.13 19.76
CA GLU A 94 24.62 -1.29 20.84
C GLU A 94 25.01 -2.11 22.07
N GLN A 95 24.21 -3.11 22.44
CA GLN A 95 24.52 -4.03 23.54
C GLN A 95 25.73 -4.91 23.24
N GLU A 96 25.86 -5.42 22.01
CA GLU A 96 27.03 -6.20 21.56
C GLU A 96 28.29 -5.35 21.58
N MET A 97 28.23 -4.10 21.10
CA MET A 97 29.36 -3.16 21.16
C MET A 97 29.75 -2.76 22.58
N ALA A 98 28.82 -2.80 23.53
CA ALA A 98 29.09 -2.55 24.94
C ALA A 98 29.75 -3.75 25.65
N GLN A 99 29.75 -4.93 25.03
CA GLN A 99 30.46 -6.09 25.57
C GLN A 99 31.96 -5.91 25.37
N PRO A 100 32.79 -6.19 26.39
CA PRO A 100 34.23 -6.23 26.20
C PRO A 100 34.57 -7.29 25.13
N LEU A 101 35.53 -6.98 24.26
CA LEU A 101 35.99 -7.93 23.25
C LEU A 101 36.45 -9.22 23.95
N PRO A 102 36.08 -10.41 23.43
CA PRO A 102 36.57 -11.66 23.97
C PRO A 102 38.08 -11.67 23.83
N ILE A 103 38.75 -11.69 24.98
CA ILE A 103 40.19 -11.78 25.07
C ILE A 103 40.58 -13.16 24.53
N GLY A 104 41.47 -13.20 23.54
CA GLY A 104 41.98 -14.46 23.02
C GLY A 104 42.75 -15.22 24.11
N PRO A 105 42.91 -16.56 24.00
CA PRO A 105 43.62 -17.35 25.01
C PRO A 105 45.07 -16.90 25.29
N ASP A 106 45.65 -16.08 24.40
CA ASP A 106 47.04 -15.60 24.47
C ASP A 106 47.18 -14.11 24.82
N GLU A 107 46.10 -13.37 25.11
CA GLU A 107 46.17 -11.95 25.47
C GLU A 107 46.01 -11.76 26.99
N ILE A 108 47.11 -11.42 27.69
CA ILE A 108 47.12 -11.06 29.12
C ILE A 108 47.46 -9.56 29.20
N TYR A 109 46.68 -8.80 29.98
CA TYR A 109 46.86 -7.36 30.26
C TYR A 109 48.23 -7.01 30.84
#